data_AF-A0AAV3PPG8-F1
#
_entry.id   AF-A0AAV3PPG8-F1
#
_cell.length_a   1.000
_cell.length_b   1.000
_cell.length_c   1.000
_cell.angle_alpha   90.00
_cell.angle_beta   90.00
_cell.angle_gamma   90.00
#
_symmetry.space_group_name_H-M   'P 1'
#
loop_
_entity.id
_entity.type
_entity.pdbx_description
1 polymer ?
#
loop_
_entity_poly.entity_id
_entity_poly.type
_entity_poly.pdbx_seq_one_letter_code
_entity_poly.pdbx_strand_id
1 'polypeptide(L)' 'MAGQFAKPRSDSFEEKDGKKLASYRGDNINGDTFDEKSRIPDPQRMIRAYCQSATTLNLLRSFATGGFAAMQRVTQ' A
#
# COMPACT_ATOMS: atom_id res chain seq x y z
N MET A 1 -8.66 -0.81 -0.51
CA MET A 1 -8.46 -0.85 0.97
C MET A 1 -7.91 -2.20 1.36
N ALA A 2 -7.24 -2.33 2.52
CA ALA A 2 -6.79 -3.61 3.09
C ALA A 2 -6.13 -4.58 2.08
N GLY A 3 -5.22 -4.07 1.24
CA GLY A 3 -4.58 -4.89 0.20
C GLY A 3 -4.11 -4.13 -1.04
N GLN A 4 -4.57 -2.88 -1.22
CA GLN A 4 -4.17 -2.02 -2.35
C GLN A 4 -2.76 -1.44 -2.17
N PHE A 5 -1.73 -2.30 -2.23
CA PHE A 5 -0.34 -1.90 -2.07
C PHE A 5 0.46 -1.95 -3.37
N ALA A 6 0.05 -2.74 -4.35
CA ALA A 6 0.72 -2.82 -5.66
C ALA A 6 0.19 -1.75 -6.63
N LYS A 7 1.07 -1.28 -7.52
CA LYS A 7 0.79 -0.28 -8.54
C LYS A 7 1.42 -0.71 -9.88
N PRO A 8 0.64 -1.03 -10.91
CA PRO A 8 1.19 -1.31 -12.24
C PRO A 8 1.82 -0.05 -12.83
N ARG A 9 2.89 -0.21 -13.59
CA ARG A 9 3.61 0.88 -14.25
C ARG A 9 3.84 0.54 -15.71
N SER A 10 3.68 1.53 -16.59
CA SER A 10 3.88 1.37 -18.03
C SER A 10 5.35 1.14 -18.38
N ASP A 11 6.27 1.70 -17.59
CA ASP A 11 7.72 1.52 -17.74
C ASP A 11 8.31 0.87 -16.48
N SER A 12 9.29 0.02 -16.69
CA SER A 12 10.07 -0.63 -15.63
C SER A 12 11.05 0.32 -14.94
N PHE A 13 11.40 1.45 -15.56
CA PHE A 13 12.32 2.43 -15.00
C PHE A 13 11.72 3.83 -14.89
N GLU A 14 12.23 4.59 -13.93
CA GLU A 14 11.93 6.00 -13.70
C GLU A 14 13.26 6.77 -13.79
N GLU A 15 13.27 7.85 -14.57
CA GLU A 15 14.44 8.70 -14.76
C GLU A 15 14.19 10.09 -14.15
N LYS A 16 15.11 10.54 -13.29
CA LYS A 16 15.12 11.87 -12.69
C LYS A 16 16.55 12.37 -12.61
N ASP A 17 16.77 13.63 -13.00
CA ASP A 17 18.07 14.30 -12.93
C ASP A 17 19.22 13.48 -13.54
N GLY A 18 18.93 12.79 -14.67
CA GLY A 18 19.89 11.92 -15.38
C GLY A 18 20.19 10.58 -14.70
N LYS A 19 19.53 10.24 -13.58
CA LYS A 19 19.62 8.94 -12.93
C LYS A 19 18.43 8.07 -13.28
N LYS A 20 18.68 6.83 -13.69
CA LYS A 20 17.68 5.83 -14.05
C LYS A 20 17.60 4.75 -12.97
N LEU A 21 16.46 4.67 -12.28
CA LEU A 21 16.19 3.69 -11.23
C LEU A 21 14.95 2.86 -11.56
N ALA A 22 14.78 1.70 -10.92
CA ALA A 22 13.56 0.90 -11.09
C ALA A 22 12.32 1.70 -10.66
N SER A 23 11.24 1.59 -11.41
CA SER A 23 9.96 2.23 -11.09
C SER A 23 9.44 1.74 -9.73
N TYR A 24 8.90 2.66 -8.94
CA TYR A 24 8.15 2.29 -7.75
C TYR A 24 6.86 1.58 -8.17
N ARG A 25 6.70 0.36 -7.68
CA ARG A 25 5.60 -0.57 -8.01
C ARG A 25 4.65 -0.79 -6.84
N GLY A 26 4.78 0.00 -5.79
CA GLY A 26 3.95 -0.11 -4.60
C GLY A 26 4.68 -0.70 -3.39
N ASP A 27 4.15 -0.41 -2.20
CA ASP A 27 4.84 -0.64 -0.93
C ASP A 27 5.10 -2.12 -0.64
N ASN A 28 4.32 -3.01 -1.24
CA ASN A 28 4.48 -4.46 -1.13
C ASN A 28 5.59 -5.01 -2.04
N ILE A 29 6.18 -4.19 -2.93
CA ILE A 29 7.26 -4.57 -3.83
C ILE A 29 8.52 -3.79 -3.49
N ASN A 30 8.50 -2.46 -3.54
CA ASN A 30 9.65 -1.61 -3.29
C ASN A 30 9.26 -0.29 -2.60
N GLY A 31 10.24 0.52 -2.22
CA GLY A 31 10.06 1.83 -1.61
C GLY A 31 9.76 2.93 -2.63
N ASP A 32 9.05 3.95 -2.19
CA ASP A 32 8.68 5.13 -2.96
C ASP A 32 9.87 6.09 -3.19
N THR A 33 10.76 6.16 -2.20
CA THR A 33 11.94 7.01 -2.21
C THR A 33 12.82 6.72 -3.44
N PHE A 34 13.30 7.79 -4.09
CA PHE A 34 14.09 7.70 -5.33
C PHE A 34 15.57 7.51 -5.01
N ASP A 35 15.91 6.34 -4.46
CA ASP A 35 17.27 5.90 -4.20
C ASP A 35 17.44 4.41 -4.53
N GLU A 36 18.67 3.98 -4.80
CA GLU A 36 18.94 2.60 -5.23
C GLU A 36 18.44 1.55 -4.22
N LYS A 37 18.64 1.78 -2.92
CA LYS A 37 18.28 0.81 -1.88
C LYS A 37 16.77 0.65 -1.78
N SER A 38 16.02 1.75 -1.83
CA SER A 38 14.57 1.72 -1.77
C SER A 38 13.95 1.08 -3.01
N ARG A 39 14.58 1.20 -4.19
CA ARG A 39 14.01 0.67 -5.44
C ARG A 39 14.27 -0.82 -5.66
N ILE A 40 15.12 -1.47 -4.87
CA ILE A 40 15.31 -2.93 -4.87
C ILE A 40 14.03 -3.61 -4.34
N PRO A 41 13.45 -4.55 -5.10
CA PRO A 41 12.31 -5.33 -4.63
C PRO A 41 12.66 -6.19 -3.40
N ASP A 42 11.82 -6.14 -2.38
CA ASP A 42 12.00 -6.90 -1.13
C ASP A 42 10.79 -7.81 -0.86
N PRO A 43 10.94 -9.14 -0.94
CA PRO A 43 9.86 -10.09 -0.67
C PRO A 43 9.25 -9.99 0.73
N GLN A 44 10.00 -9.52 1.74
CA GLN A 44 9.48 -9.37 3.11
C GLN A 44 8.36 -8.33 3.18
N ARG A 45 8.30 -7.39 2.22
CA ARG A 45 7.23 -6.40 2.10
C ARG A 45 5.86 -7.04 1.84
N MET A 46 5.80 -8.24 1.26
CA MET A 46 4.54 -8.97 1.10
C MET A 46 3.95 -9.39 2.45
N ILE A 47 4.79 -9.83 3.40
CA ILE A 47 4.38 -10.20 4.75
C ILE A 47 3.86 -8.95 5.48
N ARG A 48 4.58 -7.83 5.37
CA ARG A 48 4.15 -6.55 5.93
C ARG A 48 2.81 -6.10 5.36
N ALA A 49 2.63 -6.17 4.05
CA ALA A 49 1.39 -5.83 3.37
C ALA A 49 0.22 -6.72 3.83
N TYR A 50 0.46 -8.02 4.05
CA TYR A 50 -0.53 -8.93 4.62
C TYR A 50 -0.94 -8.50 6.04
N CYS A 51 0.01 -8.27 6.94
CA CYS A 51 -0.27 -7.86 8.32
C CYS A 51 -1.07 -6.55 8.37
N GLN A 52 -0.70 -5.56 7.53
CA GLN A 52 -1.40 -4.29 7.43
C GLN A 52 -2.82 -4.48 6.87
N SER A 53 -2.99 -5.37 5.89
CA SER A 53 -4.30 -5.71 5.32
C SER A 53 -5.22 -6.35 6.37
N ALA A 54 -4.72 -7.36 7.09
CA ALA A 54 -5.45 -8.05 8.13
C ALA A 54 -5.88 -7.10 9.25
N THR A 55 -4.97 -6.24 9.72
CA THR A 55 -5.25 -5.24 10.77
C THR A 55 -6.29 -4.23 10.31
N THR A 56 -6.14 -3.69 9.10
CA THR A 56 -7.12 -2.74 8.52
C THR A 56 -8.49 -3.39 8.39
N LEU A 57 -8.56 -4.64 7.92
CA LEU A 57 -9.83 -5.34 7.76
C LEU A 57 -10.49 -5.65 9.12
N ASN A 58 -9.71 -6.00 10.13
CA ASN A 58 -10.23 -6.22 11.47
C ASN A 58 -10.84 -4.95 12.07
N LEU A 59 -10.17 -3.81 11.88
CA LEU A 59 -10.69 -2.51 12.30
C LEU A 59 -11.98 -2.14 11.55
N LEU A 60 -12.01 -2.32 10.23
CA LEU A 60 -13.21 -2.07 9.42
C LEU A 60 -14.40 -2.94 9.86
N ARG A 61 -14.16 -4.22 10.16
CA ARG A 61 -15.18 -5.11 10.72
C ARG A 61 -15.69 -4.61 12.07
N SER A 62 -14.78 -4.18 12.94
CA SER A 62 -15.14 -3.63 14.26
C SER A 62 -16.00 -2.37 14.14
N PHE A 63 -15.75 -1.50 13.14
CA PHE A 63 -16.63 -0.36 12.87
C PHE A 63 -17.98 -0.77 12.28
N ALA A 64 -18.01 -1.74 11.37
CA ALA A 64 -19.24 -2.22 10.78
C ALA A 64 -20.19 -2.84 11.82
N THR A 65 -19.67 -3.64 12.76
CA THR A 65 -20.48 -4.34 13.77
C THR A 65 -20.64 -3.56 15.08
N GLY A 66 -19.68 -2.70 15.43
CA GLY A 66 -19.66 -1.94 16.68
C GLY A 66 -20.54 -0.68 16.71
N GLY A 67 -21.53 -0.57 15.81
CA GLY A 67 -22.47 0.55 15.75
C GLY A 67 -21.93 1.82 15.07
N PHE A 68 -20.69 1.83 14.57
CA PHE A 68 -20.16 2.96 13.80
C PHE A 68 -20.85 3.09 12.43
N ALA A 69 -21.27 1.96 11.84
CA ALA A 69 -22.06 1.92 10.60
C ALA A 69 -23.59 2.08 10.79
N ALA A 70 -24.05 2.54 11.96
CA ALA A 70 -25.48 2.73 12.20
C ALA A 70 -26.06 3.86 11.31
N MET A 71 -27.22 3.62 10.69
CA MET A 71 -27.91 4.59 9.81
C MET A 71 -28.12 5.96 10.46
N GLN A 72 -28.36 5.99 11.78
CA GLN A 72 -28.54 7.22 12.57
C GLN A 72 -27.31 8.15 12.55
N ARG A 73 -26.12 7.63 12.23
CA ARG A 73 -24.87 8.41 12.15
C ARG A 73 -24.58 8.96 10.75
N VAL A 74 -25.35 8.58 9.73
CA VAL A 74 -25.12 9.00 8.33
C VAL A 74 -25.79 10.34 8.02
N THR A 75 -26.86 10.67 8.75
CA THR A 75 -27.68 11.87 8.54
C THR A 75 -27.43 12.98 9.58
N GLN A 76 -26.33 12.91 10.33
CA GLN A 76 -25.95 13.92 11.32
C GLN A 76 -24.93 14.90 10.74
#